data_AF-A0A4R6KK49-F1
#
_entry.id   AF-A0A4R6KK49-F1
#
_cell.length_a   1.000
_cell.length_b   1.000
_cell.length_c   1.000
_cell.angle_alpha   90.00
_cell.angle_beta   90.00
_cell.angle_gamma   90.00
#
_symmetry.space_group_name_H-M   'P 1'
#
loop_
_entity.id
_entity.type
_entity.pdbx_description
1 polymer ?
#
loop_
_entity_poly.entity_id
_entity_poly.type
_entity_poly.pdbx_seq_one_letter_code
_entity_poly.pdbx_strand_id
1 'polypeptide(L)'
;MIAAYREPDRSHGRKLMQQLINSVNHGVPAALVEVVTLGRTLKKRAADVLAYFDRPGTSNGPTEAINGRLEHLRGSALGFRNLTNYIARSLLETGGFRPQLHPRS
;
A
#
# COMPACT_ATOMS: atom_id res chain seq x y z
N MET A 1 7.02 -3.81 15.13
CA MET A 1 7.18 -3.70 13.67
C MET A 1 7.66 -2.32 13.26
N ILE A 2 6.95 -1.25 13.65
CA ILE A 2 7.32 0.15 13.34
C ILE A 2 8.75 0.49 13.78
N ALA A 3 9.17 0.07 14.99
CA ALA A 3 10.53 0.29 15.48
C ALA A 3 11.61 -0.24 14.52
N ALA A 4 11.43 -1.44 13.97
CA ALA A 4 12.37 -2.02 13.01
C ALA A 4 12.45 -1.18 11.72
N TYR A 5 11.33 -0.66 11.21
CA TYR A 5 11.33 0.20 10.01
C TYR A 5 11.90 1.61 10.25
N ARG A 6 11.84 2.12 11.49
CA ARG A 6 12.37 3.43 11.87
C ARG A 6 13.83 3.39 12.31
N GLU A 7 14.41 2.19 12.43
CA GLU A 7 15.79 2.00 12.85
C GLU A 7 16.76 2.67 11.84
N PRO A 8 17.62 3.59 12.28
CA PRO A 8 18.62 4.22 11.41
C PRO A 8 19.58 3.20 10.78
N ASP A 9 20.03 2.19 11.54
CA ASP A 9 20.83 1.11 10.99
C ASP A 9 19.93 0.03 10.34
N ARG A 10 19.90 0.02 9.00
CA ARG A 10 19.10 -0.95 8.23
C ARG A 10 19.46 -2.42 8.55
N SER A 11 20.72 -2.72 8.85
CA SER A 11 21.14 -4.07 9.22
C SER A 11 20.58 -4.47 10.58
N HIS A 12 20.56 -3.53 11.54
CA HIS A 12 19.91 -3.73 12.82
C HIS A 12 18.39 -3.86 12.66
N GLY A 13 17.75 -2.97 11.88
CA GLY A 13 16.33 -3.00 11.57
C GLY A 13 15.89 -4.33 10.94
N ARG A 14 16.70 -4.88 10.02
CA ARG A 14 16.48 -6.20 9.42
C ARG A 14 16.48 -7.32 10.46
N LYS A 15 17.44 -7.31 11.40
CA LYS A 15 17.50 -8.29 12.49
C LYS A 15 16.29 -8.18 13.42
N LEU A 16 15.91 -6.95 13.80
CA LEU A 16 14.72 -6.70 14.61
C LEU A 16 13.44 -7.22 13.93
N MET A 17 13.30 -6.97 12.61
CA MET A 17 12.15 -7.47 11.85
C MET A 17 12.13 -9.00 11.79
N GLN A 18 13.29 -9.63 11.54
CA GLN A 18 13.40 -11.09 11.50
C GLN A 18 13.02 -11.72 12.85
N GLN A 19 13.49 -11.14 13.96
CA GLN A 19 13.14 -11.59 15.31
C GLN A 19 11.64 -11.45 15.57
N LEU A 20 11.04 -10.33 15.16
CA LEU A 20 9.60 -10.12 15.27
C LEU A 20 8.80 -11.16 14.48
N ILE A 21 9.16 -11.42 13.22
CA ILE A 21 8.48 -12.43 12.39
C ILE A 21 8.55 -13.80 13.07
N ASN A 22 9.72 -14.17 13.61
CA ASN A 22 9.90 -15.45 14.31
C ASN A 22 9.02 -15.52 15.58
N SER A 23 8.99 -14.45 16.36
CA SER A 23 8.20 -14.35 17.59
C SER A 23 6.70 -14.45 17.31
N VAL A 24 6.17 -13.68 16.36
CA VAL A 24 4.72 -13.66 16.06
C VAL A 24 4.24 -14.95 15.38
N ASN A 25 5.13 -15.66 14.70
CA ASN A 25 4.80 -16.93 14.05
C ASN A 25 4.57 -18.09 15.05
N HIS A 26 5.24 -18.13 16.21
CA HIS A 26 5.15 -19.26 17.15
C HIS A 26 4.86 -18.88 18.61
N GLY A 27 5.05 -17.62 19.01
CA GLY A 27 4.93 -17.15 20.40
C GLY A 27 3.58 -16.51 20.74
N VAL A 28 2.51 -16.84 20.02
CA VAL A 28 1.21 -16.18 20.14
C VAL A 28 0.15 -17.17 20.67
N PRO A 29 -0.59 -16.84 21.74
CA PRO A 29 -1.67 -17.68 22.26
C PRO A 29 -2.74 -17.98 21.20
N ALA A 30 -3.27 -19.20 21.21
CA ALA A 30 -4.25 -19.67 20.22
C ALA A 30 -5.55 -18.84 20.17
N ALA A 31 -5.91 -18.18 21.28
CA ALA A 31 -7.05 -17.27 21.35
C ALA A 31 -6.90 -16.03 20.44
N LEU A 32 -5.68 -15.63 20.08
CA LEU A 32 -5.40 -14.45 19.25
C LEU A 32 -5.36 -14.81 17.76
N VAL A 33 -6.49 -15.27 17.22
CA VAL A 33 -6.62 -15.85 15.87
C VAL A 33 -6.12 -14.91 14.75
N GLU A 34 -6.37 -13.60 14.88
CA GLU A 34 -5.90 -12.60 13.92
C GLU A 34 -4.38 -12.48 13.90
N VAL A 35 -3.76 -12.47 15.09
CA VAL A 35 -2.30 -12.37 15.23
C VAL A 35 -1.62 -13.65 14.74
N VAL A 36 -2.22 -14.82 14.97
CA VAL A 36 -1.76 -16.09 14.39
C VAL A 36 -1.80 -16.04 12.86
N THR A 37 -2.85 -15.47 12.29
CA THR A 37 -3.00 -15.32 10.84
C THR A 37 -1.99 -14.32 10.26
N LEU A 38 -1.75 -13.22 10.98
CA LEU A 38 -0.69 -12.28 10.66
C LEU A 38 0.69 -12.96 10.70
N GLY A 39 1.00 -13.72 11.75
CA GLY A 39 2.26 -14.44 11.91
C GLY A 39 2.53 -15.41 10.75
N ARG A 40 1.51 -16.19 10.34
CA ARG A 40 1.59 -17.07 9.18
C ARG A 40 1.87 -16.30 7.89
N THR A 41 1.20 -15.16 7.69
CA THR A 41 1.39 -14.31 6.51
C THR A 41 2.79 -13.72 6.47
N LEU A 42 3.26 -13.17 7.59
CA LEU A 42 4.60 -12.60 7.72
C LEU A 42 5.70 -13.64 7.49
N LYS A 43 5.54 -14.87 8.02
CA LYS A 43 6.47 -15.97 7.73
C LYS A 43 6.49 -16.32 6.24
N LYS A 44 5.33 -16.47 5.61
CA LYS A 44 5.23 -16.79 4.18
C LYS A 44 5.87 -15.71 3.30
N ARG A 45 5.79 -14.45 3.71
CA ARG A 45 6.32 -13.28 2.96
C ARG A 45 7.62 -12.74 3.54
N ALA A 46 8.32 -13.49 4.39
CA ALA A 46 9.47 -12.98 5.14
C ALA A 46 10.57 -12.44 4.22
N ALA A 47 10.85 -13.12 3.10
CA ALA A 47 11.82 -12.65 2.13
C ALA A 47 11.48 -11.25 1.59
N ASP A 48 10.23 -11.04 1.19
CA ASP A 48 9.77 -9.75 0.64
C ASP A 48 9.81 -8.64 1.70
N VAL A 49 9.39 -8.95 2.93
CA VAL A 49 9.40 -7.98 4.04
C VAL A 49 10.83 -7.58 4.40
N LEU A 50 11.76 -8.54 4.43
CA LEU A 50 13.16 -8.26 4.78
C LEU A 50 13.92 -7.56 3.67
N ALA A 51 13.52 -7.76 2.41
CA ALA A 51 14.10 -7.07 1.26
C ALA A 51 13.96 -5.54 1.34
N TYR A 52 12.98 -5.03 2.11
CA TYR A 52 12.89 -3.61 2.44
C TYR A 52 14.23 -3.06 2.94
N PHE A 53 14.92 -3.79 3.81
CA PHE A 53 16.15 -3.33 4.46
C PHE A 53 17.36 -3.32 3.54
N ASP A 54 17.34 -4.08 2.44
CA ASP A 54 18.49 -4.25 1.55
C ASP A 54 18.70 -3.04 0.61
N ARG A 55 17.66 -2.23 0.36
CA ARG A 55 17.72 -1.08 -0.56
C ARG A 55 17.45 0.25 0.16
N PRO A 56 18.31 1.27 0.02
CA PRO A 56 18.04 2.60 0.54
C PRO A 56 16.90 3.28 -0.22
N GLY A 57 16.16 4.17 0.46
CA GLY A 57 15.13 5.00 -0.18
C GLY A 57 13.81 4.29 -0.52
N THR A 58 13.61 3.03 -0.11
CA THR A 58 12.33 2.33 -0.28
C THR A 58 11.24 3.00 0.55
N SER A 59 10.14 3.43 -0.08
CA SER A 59 8.99 4.02 0.59
C SER A 59 7.68 3.54 -0.05
N ASN A 60 6.61 3.48 0.75
CA ASN A 60 5.26 3.20 0.25
C ASN A 60 4.53 4.48 -0.22
N GLY A 61 5.13 5.65 -0.01
CA GLY A 61 4.50 6.95 -0.25
C GLY A 61 3.97 7.14 -1.68
N PRO A 62 4.73 6.81 -2.75
CA PRO A 62 4.22 6.90 -4.12
C PRO A 62 3.01 6.00 -4.38
N THR A 63 3.02 4.78 -3.83
CA THR A 63 1.90 3.84 -3.93
C THR A 63 0.68 4.38 -3.18
N GLU A 64 0.87 4.91 -1.97
CA GLU A 64 -0.19 5.51 -1.16
C GLU A 64 -0.77 6.76 -1.82
N ALA A 65 0.07 7.58 -2.45
CA ALA A 65 -0.37 8.75 -3.21
C ALA A 65 -1.28 8.35 -4.38
N ILE A 66 -0.98 7.24 -5.07
CA ILE A 66 -1.85 6.70 -6.13
C ILE A 66 -3.14 6.14 -5.53
N ASN A 67 -3.05 5.34 -4.46
CA ASN A 67 -4.23 4.76 -3.82
C ASN A 67 -5.20 5.84 -3.31
N GLY A 68 -4.71 6.89 -2.67
CA GLY A 68 -5.56 8.00 -2.23
C GLY A 68 -6.29 8.69 -3.39
N ARG A 69 -5.63 8.83 -4.56
CA ARG A 69 -6.29 9.34 -5.78
C ARG A 69 -7.36 8.38 -6.31
N LEU A 70 -7.11 7.07 -6.26
CA LEU A 70 -8.08 6.05 -6.68
C LEU A 70 -9.29 6.01 -5.74
N GLU A 71 -9.08 6.15 -4.44
CA GLU A 71 -10.15 6.21 -3.44
C GLU A 71 -11.04 7.45 -3.65
N HIS A 72 -10.43 8.61 -3.90
CA HIS A 72 -11.16 9.83 -4.24
C HIS A 72 -12.04 9.65 -5.48
N LEU A 73 -11.45 9.14 -6.57
CA LEU A 73 -12.14 8.87 -7.82
C LEU A 73 -13.27 7.84 -7.66
N ARG A 74 -13.08 6.81 -6.85
CA ARG A 74 -14.14 5.83 -6.51
C ARG A 74 -15.29 6.48 -5.76
N GLY A 75 -15.02 7.44 -4.88
CA GLY A 75 -16.05 8.21 -4.17
C GLY A 75 -16.90 9.05 -5.13
N SER A 76 -16.28 9.72 -6.07
CA SER A 76 -16.95 10.60 -7.05
C SER A 76 -17.64 9.87 -8.21
N ALA A 77 -17.20 8.66 -8.54
CA ALA A 77 -17.81 7.79 -9.54
C ALA A 77 -18.78 6.75 -8.94
N LEU A 78 -19.06 6.83 -7.63
CA LEU A 78 -19.98 5.94 -6.95
C LEU A 78 -21.40 6.07 -7.54
N GLY A 79 -22.03 4.94 -7.88
CA GLY A 79 -23.41 4.90 -8.38
C GLY A 79 -23.57 4.77 -9.89
N PHE A 80 -22.50 4.91 -10.69
CA PHE A 80 -22.56 4.57 -12.11
C PHE A 80 -22.60 3.05 -12.30
N ARG A 81 -23.65 2.56 -12.98
CA ARG A 81 -23.86 1.14 -13.28
C ARG A 81 -23.31 0.71 -14.64
N ASN A 82 -22.71 1.64 -15.38
CA ASN A 82 -22.11 1.41 -16.70
C ASN A 82 -20.66 1.90 -16.70
N LEU A 83 -19.75 1.06 -17.18
CA LEU A 83 -18.32 1.35 -17.35
C LEU A 83 -18.07 2.63 -18.14
N THR A 84 -18.84 2.90 -19.20
CA THR A 84 -18.69 4.13 -20.01
C THR A 84 -18.87 5.39 -19.16
N ASN A 85 -19.93 5.44 -18.34
CA ASN A 85 -20.22 6.60 -17.49
C ASN A 85 -19.21 6.72 -16.34
N TYR A 86 -18.77 5.59 -15.79
CA TYR A 86 -17.71 5.54 -14.79
C TYR A 86 -16.40 6.12 -15.35
N ILE A 87 -16.00 5.72 -16.56
CA ILE A 87 -14.80 6.25 -17.24
C ILE A 87 -14.96 7.74 -17.52
N ALA A 88 -16.11 8.18 -18.07
CA ALA A 88 -16.34 9.59 -18.37
C ALA A 88 -16.22 10.47 -17.12
N ARG A 89 -16.80 10.05 -15.99
CA ARG A 89 -16.69 10.78 -14.72
C ARG A 89 -15.27 10.79 -14.17
N SER A 90 -14.62 9.64 -14.20
CA SER A 90 -13.21 9.46 -13.79
C SER A 90 -12.28 10.38 -14.57
N LEU A 91 -12.49 10.51 -15.88
CA LEU A 91 -11.73 11.40 -16.74
C LEU A 91 -12.03 12.86 -16.42
N LEU A 92 -13.30 13.26 -16.30
CA LEU A 92 -13.69 14.64 -15.95
C LEU A 92 -12.99 15.15 -14.69
N GLU A 93 -12.97 14.33 -13.64
CA GLU A 93 -12.40 14.69 -12.33
C GLU A 93 -10.87 14.72 -12.33
N THR A 94 -10.23 13.90 -13.15
CA THR A 94 -8.76 13.84 -13.27
C THR A 94 -8.19 14.81 -14.33
N GLY A 95 -9.03 15.66 -14.94
CA GLY A 95 -8.63 16.71 -15.89
C GLY A 95 -8.85 16.38 -17.37
N GLY A 96 -9.73 15.44 -17.68
CA GLY A 96 -9.92 14.77 -18.98
C GLY A 96 -10.67 15.54 -20.07
N PHE A 97 -10.99 16.81 -19.87
CA PHE A 97 -11.28 17.72 -20.99
C PHE A 97 -10.35 18.90 -20.89
N ARG A 98 -9.29 18.92 -21.71
CA ARG A 98 -8.62 20.17 -22.02
C ARG A 98 -9.64 21.02 -22.78
N PRO A 99 -9.96 22.26 -22.37
CA PRO A 99 -10.64 23.17 -23.26
C PRO A 99 -9.83 23.24 -24.56
N GLN A 100 -10.44 23.12 -25.74
CA GLN A 100 -9.77 23.53 -26.96
C GLN A 100 -9.42 25.00 -26.77
N LEU A 101 -8.14 25.30 -26.51
CA LEU A 101 -7.69 26.65 -26.19
C LEU A 101 -7.90 27.63 -27.37
N HIS A 102 -8.22 27.13 -28.57
CA HIS A 102 -8.67 27.94 -29.69
C HIS A 102 -9.66 27.14 -30.56
N PRO A 103 -10.93 27.59 -30.72
CA PRO A 103 -11.77 27.14 -31.82
C PRO A 103 -11.11 27.63 -33.11
N ARG A 104 -10.80 26.73 -34.03
CA ARG A 104 -10.48 27.14 -35.41
C ARG A 104 -11.79 27.58 -36.05
N SER A 105 -11.82 28.87 -36.39
CA SER A 105 -12.81 29.53 -37.23
C SER A 105 -12.98 28.80 -38.57
#